data_AF-A0A7W0FIX6-F1
#
_entry.id   AF-A0A7W0FIX6-F1
#
_cell.length_a   1.000
_cell.length_b   1.000
_cell.length_c   1.000
_cell.angle_alpha   90.00
_cell.angle_beta   90.00
_cell.angle_gamma   90.00
#
_symmetry.space_group_name_H-M   'P 1'
#
loop_
_entity.id
_entity.type
_entity.pdbx_description
1 polymer ?
#
loop_
_entity_poly.entity_id
_entity_poly.type
_entity_poly.pdbx_seq_one_letter_code
_entity_poly.pdbx_strand_id
1 'polypeptide(L)'
;MKSKALRFLTIIIVVTVVAGIIVLAIGLISKWQTEVQFSNGYFYGGGVLLLVGLVNAMGARTDNRVDGLSNSRITTEERESSYHLLTQDIGKANNRMVYMGVSGLLLWVVAALVPLMMK
;
A
#
# COMPACT_ATOMS: atom_id res chain seq x y z
N MET A 1 9.98 -22.32 -5.08
CA MET A 1 10.26 -21.08 -4.32
C MET A 1 10.23 -19.79 -5.17
N LYS A 2 10.24 -19.83 -6.52
CA LYS A 2 10.11 -18.65 -7.41
C LYS A 2 8.75 -17.91 -7.38
N SER A 3 7.76 -18.34 -6.57
CA SER A 3 6.35 -17.95 -6.73
C SER A 3 5.83 -16.82 -5.83
N LYS A 4 6.40 -16.60 -4.64
CA LYS A 4 5.88 -15.58 -3.68
C LYS A 4 6.59 -14.24 -3.81
N ALA A 5 7.92 -14.22 -3.82
CA ALA A 5 8.70 -12.99 -3.96
C ALA A 5 8.50 -12.32 -5.34
N LEU A 6 8.44 -13.11 -6.41
CA LEU A 6 8.16 -12.58 -7.75
C LEU A 6 6.78 -11.94 -7.81
N ARG A 7 5.75 -12.62 -7.31
CA ARG A 7 4.38 -12.09 -7.24
C ARG A 7 4.31 -10.81 -6.40
N PHE A 8 5.04 -10.78 -5.29
CA PHE A 8 5.15 -9.61 -4.42
C PHE A 8 5.73 -8.41 -5.17
N LEU A 9 6.86 -8.60 -5.89
CA LEU A 9 7.46 -7.57 -6.73
C LEU A 9 6.54 -7.12 -7.86
N THR A 10 5.87 -8.06 -8.54
CA THR A 10 4.92 -7.73 -9.61
C THR A 10 3.81 -6.82 -9.11
N ILE A 11 3.24 -7.08 -7.93
CA ILE A 11 2.17 -6.25 -7.37
C ILE A 11 2.69 -4.83 -7.10
N ILE A 12 3.89 -4.68 -6.51
CA ILE A 12 4.49 -3.35 -6.26
C ILE A 12 4.67 -2.58 -7.55
N ILE A 13 5.23 -3.23 -8.58
CA ILE A 13 5.47 -2.59 -9.87
C ILE A 13 4.13 -2.17 -10.50
N VAL A 14 3.13 -3.05 -10.51
CA VAL A 14 1.80 -2.74 -11.06
C VAL A 14 1.15 -1.56 -10.33
N VAL A 15 1.15 -1.55 -8.99
CA VAL A 15 0.57 -0.45 -8.20
C VAL A 15 1.30 0.86 -8.49
N THR A 16 2.64 0.83 -8.53
CA THR A 16 3.47 2.01 -8.84
C THR A 16 3.18 2.56 -10.22
N VAL A 17 3.11 1.69 -11.25
CA VAL A 17 2.82 2.08 -12.63
C VAL A 17 1.41 2.65 -12.75
N VAL A 18 0.40 2.00 -12.16
CA VAL A 18 -0.98 2.49 -12.19
C VAL A 18 -1.09 3.86 -11.52
N ALA A 19 -0.49 4.03 -10.33
CA ALA A 19 -0.48 5.32 -9.66
C ALA A 19 0.26 6.40 -10.48
N GLY A 20 1.37 6.02 -11.13
CA GLY A 20 2.10 6.93 -12.02
C GLY A 20 1.26 7.36 -13.23
N ILE A 21 0.52 6.44 -13.85
CA ILE A 21 -0.42 6.75 -14.94
C ILE A 21 -1.51 7.72 -14.47
N ILE A 22 -2.02 7.54 -13.25
CA ILE A 22 -3.01 8.47 -12.68
C ILE A 22 -2.43 9.88 -12.54
N VAL A 23 -1.20 10.00 -12.02
CA VAL A 23 -0.51 11.29 -11.92
C VAL A 23 -0.32 11.93 -13.31
N LEU A 24 0.09 11.13 -14.31
CA LEU A 24 0.21 11.61 -15.70
C LEU A 24 -1.13 12.10 -16.24
N ALA A 25 -2.21 11.34 -16.06
CA ALA A 25 -3.55 11.73 -16.51
C ALA A 25 -4.00 13.05 -15.85
N ILE A 26 -3.79 13.20 -14.54
CA ILE A 26 -4.07 14.45 -13.81
C ILE A 26 -3.24 15.60 -14.38
N GLY A 27 -1.95 15.36 -14.65
CA GLY A 27 -1.07 16.37 -15.23
C GLY A 27 -1.51 16.80 -16.63
N LEU A 28 -1.96 15.88 -17.46
CA LEU A 28 -2.50 16.19 -18.79
C LEU A 28 -3.80 17.00 -18.71
N ILE A 29 -4.74 16.60 -17.86
CA ILE A 29 -6.01 17.31 -17.65
C ILE A 29 -5.75 18.71 -17.09
N SER A 30 -4.82 18.82 -16.14
CA SER A 30 -4.43 20.07 -15.49
C SER A 30 -3.42 20.89 -16.31
N LYS A 31 -3.07 20.41 -17.51
CA LYS A 31 -2.12 21.03 -18.45
C LYS A 31 -0.77 21.40 -17.82
N TRP A 32 -0.22 20.54 -16.96
CA TRP A 32 1.11 20.73 -16.41
C TRP A 32 2.14 20.84 -17.54
N GLN A 33 2.94 21.92 -17.50
CA GLN A 33 3.94 22.25 -18.52
C GLN A 33 5.36 22.07 -18.00
N THR A 34 5.53 21.93 -16.68
CA THR A 34 6.85 21.92 -16.04
C THR A 34 7.13 20.60 -15.35
N GLU A 35 8.40 20.22 -15.38
CA GLU A 35 8.93 19.04 -14.69
C GLU A 35 8.64 19.10 -13.19
N VAL A 36 8.71 20.29 -12.60
CA VAL A 36 8.42 20.53 -11.18
C VAL A 36 6.96 20.20 -10.84
N GLN A 37 6.02 20.51 -11.73
CA GLN A 37 4.61 20.15 -11.51
C GLN A 37 4.41 18.64 -11.53
N PHE A 38 5.03 17.93 -12.47
CA PHE A 38 4.98 16.46 -12.50
C PHE A 38 5.69 15.84 -11.29
N SER A 39 6.87 16.33 -10.92
CA SER A 39 7.61 15.93 -9.73
C SER A 39 6.76 16.07 -8.46
N ASN A 40 6.12 17.22 -8.28
CA ASN A 40 5.19 17.46 -7.17
C ASN A 40 4.00 16.49 -7.22
N GLY A 41 3.44 16.22 -8.40
CA GLY A 41 2.37 15.25 -8.58
C GLY A 41 2.75 13.84 -8.12
N TYR A 42 3.93 13.35 -8.53
CA TYR A 42 4.44 12.06 -8.09
C TYR A 42 4.78 12.04 -6.59
N PHE A 43 5.28 13.15 -6.04
CA PHE A 43 5.56 13.30 -4.62
C PHE A 43 4.29 13.17 -3.76
N TYR A 44 3.24 13.93 -4.11
CA TYR A 44 1.96 13.84 -3.42
C TYR A 44 1.28 12.49 -3.64
N GLY A 45 1.35 11.93 -4.86
CA GLY A 45 0.83 10.59 -5.15
C GLY A 45 1.50 9.50 -4.29
N GLY A 46 2.82 9.56 -4.13
CA GLY A 46 3.57 8.69 -3.23
C GLY A 46 3.17 8.85 -1.77
N GLY A 47 2.97 10.10 -1.32
CA GLY A 47 2.47 10.40 0.02
C GLY A 47 1.08 9.82 0.29
N VAL A 48 0.15 9.93 -0.67
CA VAL A 48 -1.19 9.34 -0.56
C VAL A 48 -1.12 7.83 -0.45
N LEU A 49 -0.31 7.16 -1.27
CA LEU A 49 -0.14 5.70 -1.17
C LEU A 49 0.42 5.27 0.20
N LEU A 50 1.38 6.02 0.74
CA LEU A 50 1.92 5.76 2.09
C LEU A 50 0.84 5.92 3.16
N LEU A 51 0.07 7.01 3.12
CA LEU A 51 -1.03 7.24 4.07
C LEU A 51 -2.09 6.14 3.98
N VAL A 52 -2.50 5.75 2.77
CA VAL A 52 -3.45 4.65 2.55
C VAL A 52 -2.87 3.34 3.10
N GLY A 53 -1.59 3.07 2.86
CA GLY A 53 -0.90 1.90 3.43
C GLY A 53 -0.94 1.88 4.96
N LEU A 54 -0.63 3.02 5.59
CA LEU A 54 -0.65 3.19 7.06
C LEU A 54 -2.06 3.06 7.64
N VAL A 55 -3.07 3.68 7.04
CA VAL A 55 -4.47 3.59 7.48
C VAL A 55 -4.96 2.15 7.41
N ASN A 56 -4.67 1.43 6.31
CA ASN A 56 -5.02 0.01 6.20
C ASN A 56 -4.33 -0.85 7.27
N ALA A 57 -3.07 -0.54 7.59
CA ALA A 57 -2.33 -1.25 8.63
C ALA A 57 -2.89 -1.01 10.03
N MET A 58 -3.28 0.24 10.33
CA MET A 58 -3.90 0.60 11.60
C MET A 58 -5.30 0.01 11.73
N GLY A 59 -6.12 0.05 10.68
CA GLY A 59 -7.46 -0.54 10.66
C GLY A 59 -7.43 -2.05 10.97
N ALA A 60 -6.50 -2.79 10.37
CA ALA A 60 -6.32 -4.21 10.66
C ALA A 60 -5.80 -4.51 12.08
N ARG A 61 -5.19 -3.53 12.76
CA ARG A 61 -4.81 -3.66 14.18
C ARG A 61 -5.97 -3.32 15.11
N THR A 62 -6.87 -2.43 14.69
CA THR A 62 -8.06 -2.05 15.46
C THR A 62 -9.13 -3.15 15.43
N ASP A 63 -9.25 -3.89 14.32
CA ASP A 63 -10.17 -5.05 14.21
C ASP A 63 -9.83 -6.19 15.19
N ASN A 64 -8.57 -6.22 15.68
CA ASN A 64 -8.15 -7.16 16.71
C ASN A 64 -8.61 -6.79 18.12
N ARG A 65 -9.33 -5.66 18.31
CA ARG A 65 -9.97 -5.30 19.58
C ARG A 65 -11.39 -5.88 19.64
N VAL A 66 -11.42 -7.20 19.77
CA VAL A 66 -12.28 -7.95 20.71
C VAL A 66 -13.74 -7.49 20.81
N ASP A 67 -14.62 -8.08 20.00
CA ASP A 67 -16.05 -8.18 20.34
C ASP A 67 -16.49 -9.64 20.60
N GLY A 68 -15.57 -10.60 20.52
CA GLY A 68 -15.85 -12.04 20.66
C GLY A 68 -15.14 -12.79 21.79
N LEU A 69 -14.10 -12.22 22.43
CA LEU A 69 -13.32 -12.91 23.47
C LEU A 69 -13.81 -12.67 24.92
N SER A 70 -14.85 -11.86 25.12
CA SER A 70 -15.45 -11.66 26.46
C SER A 70 -16.47 -12.74 26.84
N ASN A 71 -16.90 -13.58 25.90
CA ASN A 71 -17.80 -14.68 26.18
C ASN A 71 -17.00 -15.94 26.53
N SER A 72 -16.95 -16.26 27.82
CA SER A 72 -16.30 -17.42 28.45
C SER A 72 -16.89 -18.79 28.05
N ARG A 73 -17.41 -18.94 26.82
CA ARG A 73 -18.15 -20.12 26.34
C ARG A 73 -17.54 -20.81 25.12
N ILE A 74 -16.45 -20.28 24.58
CA ILE A 74 -15.83 -20.80 23.35
C ILE A 74 -14.99 -22.02 23.69
N THR A 75 -15.30 -23.17 23.07
CA THR A 75 -14.53 -24.42 23.20
C THR A 75 -13.15 -24.26 22.59
N THR A 76 -12.18 -25.06 23.05
CA THR A 76 -10.76 -24.94 22.68
C THR A 76 -10.51 -25.02 21.16
N GLU A 77 -11.34 -25.77 20.41
CA GLU A 77 -11.26 -25.90 18.95
C GLU A 77 -11.73 -24.64 18.19
N GLU A 78 -12.80 -23.96 18.62
CA GLU A 78 -13.26 -22.70 18.01
C GLU A 78 -12.25 -21.57 18.25
N ARG A 79 -11.53 -21.63 19.38
CA ARG A 79 -10.44 -20.71 19.71
C ARG A 79 -9.29 -20.84 18.70
N GLU A 80 -8.82 -22.06 18.42
CA GLU A 80 -7.72 -22.31 17.47
C GLU A 80 -8.08 -21.92 16.02
N SER A 81 -9.30 -22.23 15.58
CA SER A 81 -9.80 -21.82 14.25
C SER A 81 -9.86 -20.28 14.12
N SER A 82 -10.35 -19.60 15.15
CA SER A 82 -10.39 -18.13 15.20
C SER A 82 -8.99 -17.51 15.18
N TYR A 83 -8.02 -18.10 15.89
CA TYR A 83 -6.63 -17.64 15.86
C TYR A 83 -5.98 -17.80 14.48
N HIS A 84 -6.29 -18.87 13.75
CA HIS A 84 -5.79 -19.10 12.38
C HIS A 84 -6.34 -18.07 11.38
N LEU A 85 -7.62 -17.72 11.47
CA LEU A 85 -8.24 -16.70 10.62
C LEU A 85 -7.65 -15.31 10.93
N LEU A 86 -7.51 -14.98 12.21
CA LEU A 86 -6.89 -13.73 12.67
C LEU A 86 -5.44 -13.57 12.19
N THR A 87 -4.62 -14.62 12.28
CA THR A 87 -3.23 -14.55 11.78
C THR A 87 -3.17 -14.40 10.27
N GLN A 88 -4.12 -14.99 9.54
CA GLN A 88 -4.19 -14.86 8.08
C GLN A 88 -4.60 -13.45 7.64
N ASP A 89 -5.52 -12.81 8.36
CA ASP A 89 -5.97 -11.45 8.06
C ASP A 89 -4.94 -10.38 8.44
N ILE A 90 -4.26 -10.55 9.58
CA ILE A 90 -3.12 -9.72 9.96
C ILE A 90 -1.98 -9.88 8.94
N GLY A 91 -1.71 -11.10 8.48
CA GLY A 91 -0.70 -11.36 7.44
C GLY A 91 -1.03 -10.70 6.10
N LYS A 92 -2.30 -10.74 5.67
CA LYS A 92 -2.76 -10.06 4.44
C LYS A 92 -2.72 -8.54 4.57
N ALA A 93 -3.14 -7.99 5.70
CA ALA A 93 -3.11 -6.55 5.96
C ALA A 93 -1.67 -6.01 6.03
N ASN A 94 -0.76 -6.76 6.67
CA ASN A 94 0.66 -6.42 6.71
C ASN A 94 1.27 -6.40 5.31
N ASN A 95 0.98 -7.42 4.48
CA ASN A 95 1.45 -7.42 3.09
C ASN A 95 0.91 -6.24 2.28
N ARG A 96 -0.36 -5.85 2.48
CA ARG A 96 -0.97 -4.70 1.80
C ARG A 96 -0.31 -3.37 2.20
N MET A 97 0.02 -3.20 3.47
CA MET A 97 0.79 -2.04 3.95
C MET A 97 2.14 -1.97 3.24
N VAL A 98 2.86 -3.09 3.16
CA VAL A 98 4.18 -3.11 2.52
C VAL A 98 4.08 -2.82 1.03
N TYR A 99 3.08 -3.37 0.33
CA TYR A 99 2.88 -3.06 -1.10
C TYR A 99 2.66 -1.57 -1.36
N MET A 100 1.75 -0.95 -0.61
CA MET A 100 1.44 0.47 -0.74
C MET A 100 2.62 1.34 -0.34
N GLY A 101 3.30 1.01 0.76
CA GLY A 101 4.44 1.78 1.26
C GLY A 101 5.64 1.75 0.32
N VAL A 102 6.03 0.56 -0.15
CA VAL A 102 7.15 0.45 -1.11
C VAL A 102 6.81 1.13 -2.43
N SER A 103 5.56 1.02 -2.91
CA SER A 103 5.13 1.71 -4.13
C SER A 103 5.16 3.24 -3.96
N GLY A 104 4.74 3.74 -2.79
CA GLY A 104 4.83 5.18 -2.46
C GLY A 104 6.27 5.70 -2.43
N LEU A 105 7.20 4.93 -1.84
CA LEU A 105 8.63 5.25 -1.88
C LEU A 105 9.19 5.25 -3.30
N LEU A 106 8.79 4.30 -4.15
CA LEU A 106 9.19 4.28 -5.56
C LEU A 106 8.69 5.52 -6.30
N LEU A 107 7.48 6.00 -6.04
CA LEU A 107 6.99 7.25 -6.61
C LEU A 107 7.80 8.47 -6.15
N TRP A 108 8.31 8.49 -4.92
CA TRP A 108 9.23 9.54 -4.48
C TRP A 108 10.57 9.50 -5.20
N VAL A 109 11.10 8.30 -5.48
CA VAL A 109 12.29 8.16 -6.33
C VAL A 109 12.01 8.72 -7.74
N VAL A 110 10.86 8.39 -8.33
CA VAL A 110 10.45 8.98 -9.63
C VAL A 110 10.33 10.50 -9.52
N ALA A 111 9.71 11.02 -8.47
CA ALA A 111 9.57 12.46 -8.24
C ALA A 111 10.92 13.18 -8.20
N ALA A 112 11.93 12.60 -7.54
CA ALA A 112 13.28 13.14 -7.48
C ALA A 112 14.03 13.02 -8.81
N LEU A 113 13.76 11.99 -9.62
CA LEU A 113 14.42 11.77 -10.90
C LEU A 113 13.85 12.60 -12.05
N VAL A 114 12.55 12.93 -12.04
CA VAL A 114 11.91 13.71 -13.12
C VAL A 114 12.67 15.01 -13.44
N PRO A 115 13.04 15.86 -12.47
CA PRO A 115 13.81 17.09 -12.73
C PRO A 115 15.28 16.86 -13.12
N LEU A 116 15.80 15.64 -12.97
CA LEU A 116 17.18 15.29 -13.31
C LEU A 116 17.28 14.72 -14.73
N MET A 117 16.24 14.04 -15.21
CA MET A 117 16.23 13.36 -16.52
C MET A 117 15.85 14.29 -17.69
N MET A 118 15.28 15.46 -17.42
CA MET A 118 14.77 16.38 -18.44
C MET A 118 15.64 17.66 -18.59
N LYS A 119 16.77 17.71 -17.89
CA LYS A 119 17.87 18.66 -18.13
C LYS A 119 18.73 18.22 -19.31
#